data_AF-X1BJW4-F1
#
_entry.id   AF-X1BJW4-F1
#
_cell.length_a   1.000
_cell.length_b   1.000
_cell.length_c   1.000
_cell.angle_alpha   90.00
_cell.angle_beta   90.00
_cell.angle_gamma   90.00
#
_symmetry.space_group_name_H-M   'P 1'
#
loop_
_entity.id
_entity.type
_entity.pdbx_description
1 polymer ?
#
loop_
_entity_poly.entity_id
_entity_poly.type
_entity_poly.pdbx_seq_one_letter_code
_entity_poly.pdbx_strand_id
1 'polypeptide(L)'
;MPKVRMSLEKVFKKSWQVYKDNIGPLLLVVLLGILLISVFMVPGMVAFLVSITGSTGINEEFSFNVLTGVGLGIFIVTIILAVAASLVYSIALIKAAGEAESEAKIEIKKIFSFAYHKFWVVLITSILAGLGMFIGLILLVIPGLVLMIYFQFVIYVVLFEDKWGIDALKR
;
A
#
# COMPACT_ATOMS: atom_id res chain seq x y z
N MET A 1 -0.86 -31.68 0.29
CA MET A 1 -0.19 -31.29 -0.98
C MET A 1 1.27 -31.70 -0.88
N PRO A 2 1.81 -32.52 -1.80
CA PRO A 2 3.22 -32.88 -1.77
C PRO A 2 4.05 -31.61 -1.96
N LYS A 3 5.00 -31.34 -1.05
CA LYS A 3 5.96 -30.23 -1.18
C LYS A 3 6.91 -30.57 -2.33
N VAL A 4 6.50 -30.24 -3.57
CA VAL A 4 7.42 -30.23 -4.71
C VAL A 4 8.44 -29.14 -4.39
N ARG A 5 9.64 -29.54 -3.97
CA ARG A 5 10.78 -28.63 -3.84
C ARG A 5 11.13 -28.15 -5.24
N MET A 6 10.49 -27.08 -5.70
CA MET A 6 10.89 -26.38 -6.90
C MET A 6 12.25 -25.74 -6.63
N SER A 7 13.22 -25.99 -7.50
CA SER A 7 14.51 -25.28 -7.43
C SER A 7 14.28 -23.79 -7.64
N LEU A 8 15.16 -22.96 -7.06
CA LEU A 8 15.09 -21.49 -7.22
C LEU A 8 15.03 -21.06 -8.68
N GLU A 9 15.81 -21.72 -9.54
CA GLU A 9 15.80 -21.50 -10.98
C GLU A 9 14.41 -21.74 -11.59
N LYS A 10 13.73 -22.83 -11.20
CA LYS A 10 12.39 -23.14 -11.69
C LYS A 10 11.37 -22.10 -11.22
N VAL A 11 11.44 -21.68 -9.96
CA VAL A 11 10.55 -20.64 -9.42
C VAL A 11 10.76 -19.33 -10.17
N PHE A 12 12.00 -18.89 -10.32
CA PHE A 12 12.32 -17.66 -11.05
C PHE A 12 11.86 -17.71 -12.50
N LYS A 13 12.15 -18.82 -13.20
CA LYS A 13 11.75 -19.00 -14.60
C LYS A 13 10.22 -19.01 -14.75
N LYS A 14 9.50 -19.64 -13.81
CA LYS A 14 8.04 -19.64 -13.78
C LYS A 14 7.49 -18.23 -13.55
N SER A 15 7.96 -17.52 -12.51
CA SER A 15 7.52 -16.14 -12.22
C SER A 15 7.83 -15.18 -13.36
N TRP A 16 8.99 -15.32 -14.00
CA TRP A 16 9.37 -14.55 -15.19
C TRP A 16 8.45 -14.81 -16.38
N GLN A 17 8.07 -16.07 -16.59
CA GLN A 17 7.13 -16.45 -17.64
C GLN A 17 5.75 -15.84 -17.39
N VAL A 18 5.21 -16.00 -16.18
CA VAL A 18 3.93 -15.39 -15.76
C VAL A 18 3.93 -13.87 -15.96
N TYR A 19 5.02 -13.19 -15.60
CA TYR A 19 5.16 -11.75 -15.80
C TYR A 19 5.12 -11.38 -17.29
N LYS A 20 5.90 -12.05 -18.15
CA LYS A 20 5.92 -11.76 -19.59
C LYS A 20 4.56 -12.01 -20.24
N ASP A 21 3.90 -13.09 -19.87
CA ASP A 21 2.60 -13.48 -20.44
C ASP A 21 1.48 -12.52 -20.04
N ASN A 22 1.65 -11.81 -18.91
CA ASN A 22 0.67 -10.88 -18.36
C ASN A 22 1.17 -9.43 -18.27
N ILE A 23 2.21 -9.06 -19.01
CA ILE A 23 2.88 -7.77 -18.85
C ILE A 23 1.92 -6.59 -19.05
N GLY A 24 1.04 -6.65 -20.06
CA GLY A 24 0.10 -5.58 -20.37
C GLY A 24 -0.88 -5.31 -19.21
N PRO A 25 -1.67 -6.29 -18.77
CA PRO A 25 -2.59 -6.11 -17.65
C PRO A 25 -1.89 -5.76 -16.34
N LEU A 26 -0.74 -6.38 -16.02
CA LEU A 26 0.01 -6.07 -14.81
C LEU A 26 0.55 -4.64 -14.83
N LEU A 27 1.13 -4.21 -15.94
CA LEU A 27 1.61 -2.85 -16.13
C LEU A 27 0.46 -1.85 -16.03
N LEU A 28 -0.71 -2.18 -16.55
CA LEU A 28 -1.90 -1.33 -16.42
C LEU A 28 -2.37 -1.21 -14.96
N VAL A 29 -2.35 -2.28 -14.16
CA VAL A 29 -2.63 -2.19 -12.71
C VAL A 29 -1.60 -1.30 -12.02
N VAL A 30 -0.31 -1.42 -12.36
CA VAL A 30 0.76 -0.57 -11.82
C VAL A 30 0.55 0.90 -12.19
N LEU A 31 0.28 1.20 -13.47
CA LEU A 31 0.02 2.57 -13.93
C LEU A 31 -1.22 3.17 -13.27
N LEU A 32 -2.31 2.41 -13.14
CA LEU A 32 -3.49 2.86 -12.43
C LEU A 32 -3.23 3.11 -10.95
N GLY A 33 -2.39 2.28 -10.31
CA GLY A 33 -1.93 2.50 -8.94
C GLY A 33 -1.14 3.80 -8.76
N ILE A 34 -0.15 4.02 -9.63
CA ILE A 34 0.66 5.25 -9.65
C ILE A 34 -0.24 6.47 -9.88
N LEU A 35 -1.15 6.38 -10.85
CA LEU A 35 -2.10 7.45 -11.15
C LEU A 35 -3.01 7.73 -9.94
N LEU A 36 -3.57 6.69 -9.33
CA LEU A 36 -4.45 6.80 -8.17
C LEU A 36 -3.76 7.53 -6.99
N ILE A 37 -2.51 7.18 -6.68
CA ILE A 37 -1.74 7.84 -5.62
C ILE A 37 -1.38 9.29 -6.02
N SER A 38 -0.93 9.49 -7.25
CA SER A 38 -0.48 10.80 -7.74
C SER A 38 -1.61 11.83 -7.81
N VAL A 39 -2.83 11.41 -8.14
CA VAL A 39 -4.03 12.27 -8.19
C VAL A 39 -4.29 12.94 -6.84
N PHE A 40 -3.98 12.27 -5.72
CA PHE A 40 -4.12 12.88 -4.40
C PHE A 40 -2.86 13.62 -3.97
N MET A 41 -1.69 13.02 -4.18
CA MET A 41 -0.44 13.54 -3.62
C MET A 41 0.07 14.80 -4.33
N VAL A 42 -0.06 14.89 -5.65
CA VAL A 42 0.48 16.03 -6.42
C VAL A 42 -0.26 17.33 -6.10
N PRO A 43 -1.61 17.41 -6.14
CA PRO A 43 -2.31 18.64 -5.78
C PRO A 43 -2.05 19.08 -4.34
N GLY A 44 -1.95 18.12 -3.41
CA GLY A 44 -1.61 18.38 -2.02
C GLY A 44 -0.24 19.03 -1.87
N MET A 45 0.77 18.46 -2.53
CA MET A 45 2.13 19.00 -2.52
C MET A 45 2.18 20.39 -3.17
N VAL A 46 1.49 20.60 -4.29
CA VAL A 46 1.42 21.91 -4.94
C VAL A 46 0.74 22.94 -4.03
N ALA A 47 -0.40 22.61 -3.42
CA ALA A 47 -1.11 23.50 -2.50
C ALA A 47 -0.24 23.88 -1.29
N PHE A 48 0.48 22.92 -0.74
CA PHE A 48 1.43 23.15 0.35
C PHE A 48 2.58 24.07 -0.07
N LEU A 49 3.22 23.78 -1.21
CA LEU A 49 4.32 24.59 -1.73
C LEU A 49 3.88 26.03 -1.99
N VAL A 50 2.73 26.23 -2.67
CA VAL A 50 2.14 27.54 -2.93
C VAL A 50 1.85 28.27 -1.62
N SER A 51 1.36 27.57 -0.60
CA SER A 51 1.06 28.19 0.69
C SER A 51 2.31 28.69 1.41
N ILE A 52 3.43 27.95 1.34
CA ILE A 52 4.70 28.38 1.94
C ILE A 52 5.29 29.53 1.13
N THR A 53 5.40 29.39 -0.19
CA THR A 53 6.00 30.44 -1.04
C THR A 53 5.19 31.73 -1.05
N GLY A 54 3.86 31.64 -0.93
CA GLY A 54 2.97 32.80 -0.81
C GLY A 54 3.02 33.45 0.57
N SER A 55 3.51 32.75 1.60
CA SER A 55 3.67 33.27 2.95
C SER A 55 5.04 33.89 3.22
N THR A 56 6.06 33.47 2.48
CA THR A 56 7.43 34.02 2.57
C THR A 56 7.60 35.08 1.49
N GLY A 57 7.42 36.36 1.84
CA GLY A 57 8.00 37.43 1.04
C GLY A 57 9.52 37.22 0.93
N ILE A 58 10.16 37.78 -0.11
CA ILE A 58 11.57 37.51 -0.49
C ILE A 58 12.58 37.72 0.67
N ASN A 59 12.21 38.36 1.79
CA ASN A 59 13.05 38.57 2.97
C ASN A 59 12.34 38.39 4.33
N GLU A 60 11.20 37.68 4.41
CA GLU A 60 10.46 37.51 5.68
C GLU A 60 10.62 36.13 6.31
N GLU A 61 10.70 36.09 7.64
CA GLU A 61 10.65 34.85 8.43
C GLU A 61 9.34 34.11 8.14
N PHE A 62 9.40 32.77 8.17
CA PHE A 62 8.22 31.93 8.01
C PHE A 62 7.16 32.29 9.07
N SER A 63 6.03 32.85 8.62
CA SER A 63 4.91 33.22 9.49
C SER A 63 3.73 32.28 9.28
N PHE A 64 3.22 31.70 10.37
CA PHE A 64 2.00 30.90 10.34
C PHE A 64 0.78 31.81 10.16
N ASN A 65 0.36 31.99 8.92
CA ASN A 65 -0.84 32.74 8.54
C ASN A 65 -1.96 31.81 8.06
N VAL A 66 -3.15 32.38 7.79
CA VAL A 66 -4.32 31.62 7.32
C VAL A 66 -4.02 30.80 6.06
N LEU A 67 -3.25 31.35 5.11
CA LEU A 67 -2.89 30.65 3.87
C LEU A 67 -2.03 29.42 4.14
N THR A 68 -1.00 29.54 5.00
CA THR A 68 -0.17 28.39 5.40
C THR A 68 -0.98 27.33 6.14
N GLY A 69 -1.91 27.74 7.02
CA GLY A 69 -2.80 26.83 7.74
C GLY A 69 -3.71 26.03 6.80
N VAL A 70 -4.29 26.70 5.80
CA VAL A 70 -5.13 26.05 4.77
C VAL A 70 -4.29 25.09 3.91
N GLY A 71 -3.11 25.52 3.46
CA GLY A 71 -2.21 24.68 2.67
C GLY A 71 -1.77 23.42 3.41
N LEU A 72 -1.40 23.54 4.69
CA LEU A 72 -1.09 22.41 5.56
C LEU A 72 -2.31 21.48 5.72
N GLY A 73 -3.50 22.03 5.92
CA GLY A 73 -4.74 21.24 6.02
C GLY A 73 -5.00 20.41 4.77
N ILE A 74 -4.91 21.02 3.58
CA ILE A 74 -5.04 20.33 2.29
C ILE A 74 -3.97 19.25 2.14
N PHE A 75 -2.73 19.54 2.53
CA PHE A 75 -1.62 18.59 2.48
C PHE A 75 -1.85 17.36 3.36
N ILE A 76 -2.33 17.56 4.59
CA ILE A 76 -2.65 16.45 5.50
C ILE A 76 -3.78 15.59 4.92
N VAL A 77 -4.85 16.21 4.43
CA VAL A 77 -5.99 15.47 3.84
C VAL A 77 -5.53 14.65 2.63
N THR A 78 -4.72 15.23 1.75
CA THR A 78 -4.20 14.55 0.57
C THR A 78 -3.22 13.42 0.91
N ILE A 79 -2.42 13.55 1.97
CA ILE A 79 -1.61 12.44 2.51
C ILE A 79 -2.50 11.29 2.96
N ILE A 80 -3.57 11.57 3.72
CA ILE A 80 -4.50 10.53 4.19
C ILE A 80 -5.12 9.80 3.00
N LEU A 81 -5.56 10.53 1.98
CA LEU A 81 -6.11 9.95 0.75
C LEU A 81 -5.07 9.15 -0.03
N ALA A 82 -3.83 9.63 -0.13
CA ALA A 82 -2.74 8.92 -0.79
C ALA A 82 -2.38 7.61 -0.06
N VAL A 83 -2.38 7.60 1.27
CA VAL A 83 -2.19 6.38 2.07
C VAL A 83 -3.34 5.40 1.83
N ALA A 84 -4.59 5.85 1.85
CA ALA A 84 -5.73 4.99 1.54
C ALA A 84 -5.65 4.42 0.11
N ALA A 85 -5.29 5.24 -0.87
CA ALA A 85 -5.04 4.81 -2.25
C ALA A 85 -3.92 3.77 -2.35
N SER A 86 -2.84 3.94 -1.60
CA SER A 86 -1.71 2.99 -1.58
C SER A 86 -2.10 1.61 -1.05
N LEU A 87 -3.01 1.55 -0.08
CA LEU A 87 -3.56 0.28 0.42
C LEU A 87 -4.42 -0.41 -0.65
N VAL A 88 -5.31 0.33 -1.30
CA VAL A 88 -6.14 -0.21 -2.40
C VAL A 88 -5.23 -0.74 -3.52
N TYR A 89 -4.21 0.03 -3.90
CA TYR A 89 -3.23 -0.41 -4.90
C TYR A 89 -2.51 -1.69 -4.49
N SER A 90 -2.05 -1.78 -3.24
CA SER A 90 -1.35 -2.97 -2.73
C SER A 90 -2.23 -4.22 -2.82
N ILE A 91 -3.51 -4.11 -2.44
CA ILE A 91 -4.47 -5.23 -2.53
C ILE A 91 -4.72 -5.60 -4.00
N ALA A 92 -4.92 -4.61 -4.86
CA ALA A 92 -5.15 -4.81 -6.29
C ALA A 92 -3.96 -5.53 -6.96
N LEU A 93 -2.73 -5.13 -6.63
CA LEU A 93 -1.51 -5.73 -7.18
C LEU A 93 -1.35 -7.19 -6.74
N ILE A 94 -1.60 -7.49 -5.46
CA ILE A 94 -1.54 -8.87 -4.94
C ILE A 94 -2.61 -9.73 -5.63
N LYS A 95 -3.83 -9.21 -5.77
CA LYS A 95 -4.92 -9.92 -6.46
C LYS A 95 -4.59 -10.17 -7.93
N ALA A 96 -4.07 -9.17 -8.64
CA ALA A 96 -3.67 -9.27 -10.04
C ALA A 96 -2.55 -10.32 -10.22
N ALA A 97 -1.56 -10.34 -9.33
CA ALA A 97 -0.49 -11.33 -9.35
C ALA A 97 -1.02 -12.76 -9.13
N GLY A 98 -1.96 -12.94 -8.21
CA GLY A 98 -2.61 -14.25 -7.98
C GLY A 98 -3.44 -14.73 -9.18
N GLU A 99 -4.16 -13.81 -9.85
CA GLU A 99 -4.90 -14.13 -11.08
C GLU A 99 -3.96 -14.47 -12.24
N ALA A 100 -2.86 -13.74 -12.38
CA ALA A 100 -1.83 -14.01 -13.38
C ALA A 100 -1.21 -15.41 -13.22
N GLU A 101 -0.96 -15.85 -11.98
CA GLU A 101 -0.44 -17.20 -11.73
C GLU A 101 -1.47 -18.30 -12.01
N SER A 102 -2.75 -18.02 -11.77
CA SER A 102 -3.85 -18.98 -11.95
C SER A 102 -4.32 -19.11 -13.40
N GLU A 103 -3.61 -18.48 -14.35
CA GLU A 103 -4.02 -18.35 -15.76
C GLU A 103 -5.43 -17.72 -15.93
N ALA A 104 -5.92 -17.04 -14.91
CA ALA A 104 -7.21 -16.38 -14.94
C ALA A 104 -7.08 -15.07 -15.71
N LYS A 105 -8.13 -14.71 -16.46
CA LYS A 105 -8.17 -13.44 -17.18
C LYS A 105 -8.17 -12.28 -16.19
N ILE A 106 -7.11 -11.47 -16.22
CA ILE A 106 -6.97 -10.28 -15.38
C ILE A 106 -8.02 -9.24 -15.81
N GLU A 107 -9.03 -9.05 -14.97
CA GLU A 107 -10.10 -8.07 -15.19
C GLU A 107 -9.96 -6.90 -14.20
N ILE A 108 -9.48 -5.77 -14.70
CA ILE A 108 -9.17 -4.57 -13.90
C ILE A 108 -10.33 -4.14 -12.99
N LYS A 109 -11.55 -4.12 -13.53
CA LYS A 109 -12.75 -3.74 -12.77
C LYS A 109 -13.00 -4.68 -11.59
N LYS A 110 -12.81 -6.00 -11.78
CA LYS A 110 -12.97 -7.01 -10.72
C LYS A 110 -11.89 -6.87 -9.66
N ILE A 111 -10.64 -6.63 -10.08
CA ILE A 111 -9.50 -6.45 -9.17
C ILE A 111 -9.70 -5.24 -8.27
N PHE A 112 -10.03 -4.08 -8.83
CA PHE A 112 -10.25 -2.88 -8.03
C PHE A 112 -11.51 -2.99 -7.17
N SER A 113 -12.61 -3.59 -7.68
CA SER A 113 -13.80 -3.86 -6.87
C SER A 113 -13.48 -4.75 -5.66
N PHE A 114 -12.69 -5.81 -5.86
CA PHE A 114 -12.19 -6.66 -4.79
C PHE A 114 -11.34 -5.88 -3.79
N ALA A 115 -10.43 -5.03 -4.28
CA ALA A 115 -9.57 -4.20 -3.44
C ALA A 115 -10.38 -3.22 -2.56
N TYR A 116 -11.40 -2.58 -3.12
CA TYR A 116 -12.30 -1.71 -2.36
C TYR A 116 -13.09 -2.49 -1.30
N HIS A 117 -13.55 -3.70 -1.61
CA HIS A 117 -14.30 -4.53 -0.66
C HIS A 117 -13.42 -5.00 0.51
N LYS A 118 -12.15 -5.33 0.24
CA LYS A 118 -11.18 -5.76 1.26
C LYS A 118 -10.48 -4.60 1.98
N PHE A 119 -10.68 -3.35 1.54
CA PHE A 119 -10.01 -2.18 2.08
C PHE A 119 -10.10 -2.07 3.60
N TRP A 120 -11.32 -2.10 4.16
CA TRP A 120 -11.53 -1.95 5.60
C TRP A 120 -10.89 -3.08 6.42
N VAL A 121 -10.99 -4.30 5.91
CA VAL A 121 -10.44 -5.49 6.56
C VAL A 121 -8.91 -5.41 6.62
N VAL A 122 -8.28 -5.01 5.51
CA VAL A 122 -6.83 -4.81 5.44
C VAL A 122 -6.41 -3.61 6.28
N LEU A 123 -7.14 -2.50 6.24
CA LEU A 123 -6.84 -1.29 7.02
C LEU A 123 -6.81 -1.59 8.53
N ILE A 124 -7.86 -2.25 9.05
CA ILE A 124 -7.92 -2.62 10.48
C ILE A 124 -6.77 -3.54 10.84
N THR A 125 -6.47 -4.54 10.01
CA THR A 125 -5.38 -5.49 10.27
C THR A 125 -4.02 -4.78 10.23
N SER A 126 -3.79 -3.87 9.29
CA SER A 126 -2.57 -3.06 9.19
C SER A 126 -2.39 -2.13 10.38
N ILE A 127 -3.49 -1.55 10.90
CA ILE A 127 -3.45 -0.72 12.12
C ILE A 127 -3.05 -1.58 13.32
N LEU A 128 -3.66 -2.76 13.49
CA LEU A 128 -3.32 -3.68 14.59
C LEU A 128 -1.87 -4.18 14.49
N ALA A 129 -1.41 -4.51 13.28
CA ALA A 129 -0.02 -4.85 13.00
C ALA A 129 0.92 -3.70 13.40
N GLY A 130 0.59 -2.48 12.96
CA GLY A 130 1.32 -1.25 13.29
C GLY A 130 1.44 -1.02 14.80
N LEU A 131 0.33 -1.16 15.53
CA LEU A 131 0.32 -1.05 16.99
C LEU A 131 1.17 -2.15 17.64
N GLY A 132 1.09 -3.40 17.17
CA GLY A 132 1.91 -4.49 17.67
C GLY A 132 3.40 -4.24 17.46
N MET A 133 3.80 -3.75 16.28
CA MET A 133 5.20 -3.36 15.99
C MET A 133 5.64 -2.19 16.88
N PHE A 134 4.80 -1.17 17.02
CA PHE A 134 5.10 0.01 17.82
C PHE A 134 5.30 -0.33 19.30
N ILE A 135 4.39 -1.12 19.89
CA ILE A 135 4.51 -1.62 21.26
C ILE A 135 5.75 -2.50 21.39
N GLY A 136 5.99 -3.39 20.41
CA GLY A 136 7.18 -4.23 20.38
C GLY A 136 8.46 -3.41 20.45
N LEU A 137 8.59 -2.36 19.63
CA LEU A 137 9.74 -1.47 19.62
C LEU A 137 9.91 -0.67 20.92
N ILE A 138 8.81 -0.19 21.53
CA ILE A 138 8.85 0.53 22.81
C ILE A 138 9.35 -0.39 23.93
N LEU A 139 8.85 -1.62 23.98
CA LEU A 139 9.24 -2.57 25.03
C LEU A 139 10.70 -3.01 24.82
N LEU A 140 11.03 -3.49 23.62
CA LEU A 140 12.35 -4.03 23.28
C LEU A 140 12.60 -3.93 21.75
N VAL A 141 13.68 -3.26 21.34
CA VAL A 141 14.01 -3.05 19.91
C VAL A 141 14.08 -4.36 19.12
N ILE A 142 14.75 -5.40 19.65
CA ILE A 142 14.93 -6.68 18.94
C ILE A 142 13.59 -7.39 18.69
N PRO A 143 12.73 -7.65 19.69
CA PRO A 143 11.37 -8.14 19.49
C PRO A 143 10.53 -7.31 18.53
N GLY A 144 10.63 -5.97 18.57
CA GLY A 144 9.95 -5.10 17.61
C GLY A 144 10.36 -5.36 16.16
N LEU A 145 11.67 -5.51 15.90
CA LEU A 145 12.19 -5.87 14.57
C LEU A 145 11.73 -7.26 14.11
N VAL A 146 11.64 -8.22 15.03
CA VAL A 146 11.11 -9.55 14.73
C VAL A 146 9.65 -9.45 14.29
N LEU A 147 8.81 -8.70 15.01
CA LEU A 147 7.40 -8.47 14.64
C LEU A 147 7.25 -7.79 13.28
N MET A 148 8.15 -6.89 12.90
CA MET A 148 8.16 -6.28 11.57
C MET A 148 8.30 -7.33 10.46
N ILE A 149 9.22 -8.27 10.63
CA ILE A 149 9.43 -9.35 9.65
C ILE A 149 8.20 -10.27 9.58
N TYR A 150 7.60 -10.61 10.72
CA TYR A 150 6.39 -11.44 10.75
C TYR A 150 5.19 -10.76 10.10
N PHE A 151 4.94 -9.50 10.46
CA PHE A 151 3.75 -8.78 9.97
C PHE A 151 3.86 -8.31 8.52
N GLN A 152 5.05 -8.39 7.90
CA GLN A 152 5.21 -8.15 6.47
C GLN A 152 4.35 -9.10 5.61
N PHE A 153 4.02 -10.29 6.13
CA PHE A 153 3.19 -11.26 5.42
C PHE A 153 1.69 -11.16 5.73
N VAL A 154 1.28 -10.30 6.67
CA VAL A 154 -0.11 -10.31 7.19
C VAL A 154 -1.13 -9.99 6.10
N ILE A 155 -0.78 -9.12 5.14
CA ILE A 155 -1.68 -8.76 4.05
C ILE A 155 -2.00 -9.97 3.17
N TYR A 156 -1.04 -10.87 2.94
CA TYR A 156 -1.26 -12.09 2.17
C TYR A 156 -2.17 -13.05 2.94
N VAL A 157 -1.99 -13.18 4.25
CA VAL A 157 -2.88 -13.98 5.12
C VAL A 157 -4.32 -13.46 5.03
N VAL A 158 -4.50 -12.14 5.09
CA VAL A 158 -5.84 -11.54 5.00
C VAL A 158 -6.51 -11.80 3.65
N LEU A 159 -5.75 -11.71 2.56
CA LEU A 159 -6.30 -11.83 1.21
C LEU A 159 -6.52 -13.28 0.76
N PHE A 160 -5.69 -14.23 1.21
CA PHE A 160 -5.74 -15.62 0.77
C PHE A 160 -6.36 -16.59 1.79
N GLU A 161 -6.32 -16.29 3.10
CA GLU A 161 -6.91 -17.14 4.14
C GLU A 161 -8.24 -16.60 4.69
N ASP A 162 -8.72 -15.45 4.19
CA ASP A 162 -9.93 -14.76 4.67
C ASP A 162 -9.98 -14.50 6.18
N LYS A 163 -8.82 -14.48 6.84
CA LYS A 163 -8.66 -14.10 8.25
C LYS A 163 -8.45 -12.61 8.38
N TRP A 164 -8.86 -12.03 9.51
CA TRP A 164 -8.72 -10.59 9.72
C TRP A 164 -8.45 -10.24 11.18
N GLY A 165 -7.93 -9.03 11.39
CA GLY A 165 -7.63 -8.53 12.73
C GLY A 165 -6.59 -9.37 13.46
N ILE A 166 -6.88 -9.72 14.71
CA ILE A 166 -5.96 -10.48 15.58
C ILE A 166 -5.73 -11.90 15.04
N ASP A 167 -6.71 -12.51 14.38
CA ASP A 167 -6.58 -13.87 13.86
C ASP A 167 -5.60 -13.96 12.70
N ALA A 168 -5.47 -12.89 11.92
CA ALA A 168 -4.45 -12.79 10.88
C ALA A 168 -3.03 -12.62 11.46
N LEU A 169 -2.88 -11.91 12.59
CA LEU A 169 -1.58 -11.66 13.23
C LEU A 169 -0.98 -12.87 13.94
N LYS A 170 -1.78 -13.90 14.22
CA LYS A 170 -1.34 -15.14 14.88
C LYS A 170 -0.76 -16.19 13.92
N ARG A 171 -0.64 -15.88 12.62
CA ARG A 171 -0.08 -16.76 11.61
C ARG A 171 1.37 -16.47 11.32
#